data_AF-A0A9P8D465-F1
#
_entry.id   AF-A0A9P8D465-F1
#
_cell.length_a   1.000
_cell.length_b   1.000
_cell.length_c   1.000
_cell.angle_alpha   90.00
_cell.angle_beta   90.00
_cell.angle_gamma   90.00
#
_symmetry.space_group_name_H-M   'P 1'
#
loop_
_entity.id
_entity.type
_entity.pdbx_description
1 polymer ?
#
loop_
_entity_poly.entity_id
_entity_poly.type
_entity_poly.pdbx_seq_one_letter_code
_entity_poly.pdbx_strand_id
1 'polypeptide(L)'
;MFNLGDTDQAIVDQQKKLLSTTLDLYEKQLRNQQYLTGKNYSLVDLFHVPWLGFLRNRLHLGEFIDSRKNVAEWADRISLRKASKAVSANAAQH
;
A
#
# COMPACT_ATOMS: atom_id res chain seq x y z
N MET A 1 -6.20 12.23 -27.77
CA MET A 1 -5.33 11.17 -27.23
C MET A 1 -4.07 11.85 -26.74
N PHE A 2 -3.84 11.90 -25.43
CA PHE A 2 -2.69 12.63 -24.87
C PHE A 2 -1.41 11.82 -25.14
N ASN A 3 -0.45 12.41 -25.85
CA ASN A 3 0.85 11.82 -26.13
C ASN A 3 1.74 11.98 -24.88
N LEU A 4 1.56 11.10 -23.90
CA LEU A 4 2.24 11.14 -22.59
C LEU A 4 3.65 10.50 -22.62
N GLY A 5 4.09 10.00 -23.78
CA GLY A 5 5.35 9.24 -23.91
C GLY A 5 5.27 7.84 -23.34
N ASP A 6 6.35 7.07 -23.53
CA ASP A 6 6.51 5.74 -22.95
C ASP A 6 6.95 5.81 -21.48
N THR A 7 6.56 4.80 -20.70
CA THR A 7 6.97 4.69 -19.29
C THR A 7 8.49 4.47 -19.18
N ASP A 8 9.18 5.36 -18.46
CA ASP A 8 10.59 5.20 -18.13
C ASP A 8 10.79 4.06 -17.12
N GLN A 9 11.31 2.93 -17.61
CA GLN A 9 11.54 1.73 -16.80
C GLN A 9 12.63 1.92 -15.74
N ALA A 10 13.62 2.76 -15.98
CA ALA A 10 14.69 3.00 -15.00
C ALA A 10 14.13 3.69 -13.75
N ILE A 11 13.22 4.65 -13.94
CA ILE A 11 12.50 5.30 -12.84
C ILE A 11 11.61 4.28 -12.12
N VAL A 12 10.86 3.45 -12.84
CA VAL A 12 10.00 2.42 -12.24
C VAL A 12 10.80 1.47 -11.35
N ASP A 13 11.93 0.97 -11.83
CA ASP A 13 12.78 0.06 -11.05
C ASP A 13 13.40 0.72 -9.82
N GLN A 14 13.79 1.99 -9.93
CA GLN A 14 14.24 2.77 -8.78
C GLN A 14 13.13 2.91 -7.73
N GLN A 15 11.89 3.22 -8.15
CA GLN A 15 10.76 3.35 -7.23
C GLN A 15 10.36 2.01 -6.60
N LYS A 16 10.45 0.89 -7.34
CA LYS A 16 10.23 -0.45 -6.78
C LYS A 16 11.23 -0.79 -5.68
N LYS A 17 12.51 -0.43 -5.87
CA LYS A 17 13.54 -0.60 -4.82
C LYS A 17 13.22 0.21 -3.57
N LEU A 18 12.87 1.49 -3.75
CA LEU A 18 12.47 2.35 -2.63
C LEU A 18 11.25 1.79 -1.90
N LEU A 19 10.23 1.37 -2.64
CA LEU A 19 9.03 0.74 -2.09
C LEU A 19 9.38 -0.50 -1.27
N SER A 20 10.24 -1.38 -1.79
CA SER A 20 10.69 -2.57 -1.05
C SER A 20 11.34 -2.19 0.27
N THR A 21 12.28 -1.23 0.26
CA THR A 21 12.95 -0.76 1.48
C THR A 21 11.98 -0.16 2.49
N THR A 22 11.01 0.64 2.04
CA THR A 22 9.96 1.19 2.91
C THR A 22 9.12 0.08 3.54
N LEU A 23 8.71 -0.91 2.76
CA LEU A 23 7.90 -2.02 3.26
C LEU A 23 8.69 -2.93 4.21
N ASP A 24 10.00 -3.09 4.00
CA ASP A 24 10.88 -3.81 4.95
C ASP A 24 10.97 -3.11 6.30
N LEU A 25 10.98 -1.77 6.31
CA LEU A 25 10.90 -1.00 7.54
C LEU A 25 9.54 -1.20 8.22
N TYR A 26 8.45 -1.16 7.45
CA TYR A 26 7.11 -1.38 7.98
C TYR A 26 6.96 -2.78 8.57
N GLU A 27 7.50 -3.81 7.91
CA GLU A 27 7.49 -5.19 8.42
C GLU A 27 8.16 -5.28 9.79
N LYS A 28 9.35 -4.67 9.96
CA LYS A 28 10.06 -4.63 11.25
C LYS A 28 9.26 -3.91 12.32
N GLN A 29 8.61 -2.81 11.95
CA GLN A 29 7.84 -2.00 12.87
C GLN A 29 6.56 -2.72 13.30
N LEU A 30 5.79 -3.21 12.34
CA LEU A 30 4.51 -3.91 12.54
C LEU A 30 4.65 -5.27 13.25
N ARG A 31 5.86 -5.85 13.27
CA ARG A 31 6.16 -6.99 14.14
C ARG A 31 5.87 -6.71 15.62
N ASN A 32 6.06 -5.47 16.07
CA ASN A 32 5.95 -5.09 17.48
C ASN A 32 4.68 -4.28 17.79
N GLN A 33 3.93 -3.84 16.78
CA GLN A 33 2.76 -2.97 16.95
C GLN A 33 1.71 -3.18 15.85
N GLN A 34 0.43 -2.92 16.16
CA GLN A 34 -0.67 -3.18 15.23
C GLN A 34 -0.80 -2.15 14.10
N TYR A 35 -0.25 -0.95 14.24
CA TYR A 35 -0.41 0.13 13.26
C TYR A 35 0.93 0.85 13.08
N LEU A 36 1.05 1.66 12.03
CA LEU A 36 2.33 2.32 11.71
C LEU A 36 2.77 3.33 12.78
N THR A 37 1.83 3.84 13.58
CA THR A 37 2.13 4.81 14.66
C THR A 37 1.95 4.21 16.06
N GLY A 38 1.86 2.89 16.20
CA GLY A 38 1.74 2.23 17.50
C GLY A 38 0.54 1.30 17.60
N LYS A 39 -0.12 1.31 18.76
CA LYS A 39 -1.24 0.41 19.07
C LYS A 39 -2.60 0.89 18.55
N ASN A 40 -2.71 2.18 18.21
CA ASN A 40 -3.95 2.80 17.77
C ASN A 40 -3.88 3.15 16.29
N TYR A 41 -5.00 2.92 15.61
CA TYR A 41 -5.20 3.36 14.23
C TYR A 41 -5.10 4.89 14.16
N SER A 42 -4.35 5.41 13.20
CA SER A 42 -4.18 6.85 13.00
C SER A 42 -4.40 7.28 11.56
N LEU A 43 -4.27 8.59 11.32
CA LEU A 43 -4.32 9.18 9.99
C LEU A 43 -3.27 8.55 9.05
N VAL A 44 -2.12 8.12 9.59
CA VAL A 44 -1.07 7.47 8.80
C VAL A 44 -1.61 6.20 8.17
N ASP A 45 -2.28 5.33 8.93
CA ASP A 45 -2.84 4.09 8.38
C ASP A 45 -3.97 4.35 7.37
N LEU A 46 -4.81 5.35 7.63
CA LEU A 46 -5.88 5.77 6.71
C LEU A 46 -5.32 6.19 5.34
N PHE A 47 -4.25 6.98 5.34
CA PHE A 47 -3.65 7.49 4.12
C PHE A 47 -3.14 6.37 3.18
N HIS A 48 -2.78 5.20 3.73
CA HIS A 48 -2.27 4.07 2.94
C HIS A 48 -3.35 3.24 2.24
N VAL A 49 -4.61 3.28 2.71
CA VAL A 49 -5.70 2.45 2.16
C VAL A 49 -5.85 2.56 0.63
N PRO A 50 -5.96 3.75 0.01
CA PRO A 50 -6.09 3.84 -1.45
C PRO A 50 -4.86 3.30 -2.19
N TRP A 51 -3.66 3.53 -1.64
CA TRP A 51 -2.40 3.09 -2.25
C TRP A 51 -2.23 1.57 -2.21
N LEU A 52 -2.67 0.90 -1.14
CA LEU A 52 -2.64 -0.56 -1.06
C LEU A 52 -3.52 -1.21 -2.14
N GLY A 53 -4.73 -0.66 -2.35
CA GLY A 53 -5.61 -1.09 -3.44
C GLY A 53 -5.02 -0.81 -4.81
N PHE A 54 -4.40 0.36 -5.00
CA PHE A 54 -3.73 0.71 -6.25
C PHE A 54 -2.56 -0.23 -6.58
N LEU A 55 -1.69 -0.52 -5.61
CA LEU A 55 -0.57 -1.44 -5.77
C LEU A 55 -1.04 -2.85 -6.12
N ARG A 56 -2.01 -3.41 -5.38
CA ARG A 56 -2.52 -4.77 -5.61
C ARG A 56 -3.27 -4.88 -6.95
N ASN A 57 -4.18 -3.95 -7.23
CA ASN A 57 -5.17 -4.13 -8.30
C ASN A 57 -4.82 -3.41 -9.61
N ARG A 58 -4.15 -2.25 -9.54
CA ARG A 58 -3.85 -1.43 -10.74
C ARG A 58 -2.44 -1.64 -11.26
N LEU A 59 -1.46 -1.75 -10.35
CA LEU A 59 -0.06 -1.97 -10.74
C LEU A 59 0.37 -3.44 -10.72
N HIS A 60 -0.48 -4.35 -10.23
CA HIS A 60 -0.17 -5.77 -10.06
C HIS A 60 1.10 -6.03 -9.23
N LEU A 61 1.39 -5.16 -8.26
CA LEU A 61 2.51 -5.25 -7.33
C LEU A 61 2.10 -5.82 -5.97
N GLY A 62 1.04 -6.64 -5.93
CA GLY A 62 0.51 -7.23 -4.69
C GLY A 62 1.56 -8.04 -3.93
N GLU A 63 2.47 -8.71 -4.64
CA GLU A 63 3.58 -9.47 -4.05
C GLU A 63 4.48 -8.64 -3.12
N PHE A 64 4.66 -7.34 -3.40
CA PHE A 64 5.45 -6.45 -2.52
C PHE A 64 4.81 -6.35 -1.13
N ILE A 65 3.49 -6.45 -1.03
CA ILE A 65 2.76 -6.44 0.24
C ILE A 65 2.71 -7.86 0.80
N ASP A 66 2.27 -8.82 -0.02
CA ASP A 66 1.88 -10.15 0.43
C ASP A 66 3.08 -11.04 0.82
N SER A 67 4.29 -10.73 0.33
CA SER A 67 5.54 -11.38 0.77
C SER A 67 5.97 -11.04 2.20
N ARG A 68 5.38 -10.00 2.80
CA ARG A 68 5.74 -9.47 4.12
C ARG A 68 4.57 -9.70 5.08
N LYS A 69 4.70 -10.70 5.96
CA LYS A 69 3.60 -11.18 6.80
C LYS A 69 2.93 -10.06 7.60
N ASN A 70 3.69 -9.26 8.35
CA ASN A 70 3.12 -8.25 9.23
C ASN A 70 2.53 -7.08 8.43
N VAL A 71 3.14 -6.71 7.30
CA VAL A 71 2.59 -5.73 6.36
C VAL A 71 1.29 -6.22 5.74
N ALA A 72 1.21 -7.47 5.28
CA ALA A 72 0.01 -8.05 4.69
C ALA A 72 -1.15 -8.06 5.71
N GLU A 73 -0.90 -8.54 6.93
CA GLU A 73 -1.90 -8.53 8.00
C GLU A 73 -2.37 -7.11 8.37
N TRP A 74 -1.46 -6.14 8.36
CA TRP A 74 -1.79 -4.74 8.55
C TRP A 74 -2.64 -4.18 7.41
N ALA A 75 -2.24 -4.41 6.16
CA ALA A 75 -2.94 -3.96 4.97
C ALA A 75 -4.38 -4.47 4.95
N ASP A 76 -4.59 -5.74 5.29
CA ASP A 76 -5.92 -6.34 5.36
C ASP A 76 -6.74 -5.75 6.52
N ARG A 77 -6.14 -5.60 7.71
CA ARG A 77 -6.79 -4.98 8.88
C ARG A 77 -7.30 -3.57 8.59
N ILE A 78 -6.49 -2.72 7.94
CA ILE A 78 -6.88 -1.33 7.66
C ILE A 78 -7.88 -1.24 6.51
N SER A 79 -7.82 -2.16 5.54
CA SER A 79 -8.72 -2.21 4.38
C SER A 79 -10.10 -2.78 4.72
N LEU A 80 -10.21 -3.65 5.73
CA LEU A 80 -11.48 -4.27 6.12
C LEU A 80 -12.44 -3.36 6.88
N ARG A 81 -11.99 -2.19 7.34
CA ARG A 81 -12.82 -1.21 8.07
C ARG A 81 -13.96 -0.72 7.17
N LYS A 82 -15.16 -0.53 7.73
CA LYS A 82 -16.34 -0.06 6.99
C LYS A 82 -16.08 1.25 6.23
N ALA A 83 -15.39 2.20 6.86
CA ALA A 83 -15.02 3.47 6.24
C ALA A 83 -14.03 3.27 5.07
N SER A 84 -13.01 2.43 5.24
CA SER A 84 -12.06 2.08 4.19
C SER A 84 -12.76 1.46 2.98
N LYS A 85 -13.68 0.52 3.20
CA LYS A 85 -14.46 -0.10 2.12
C LYS A 85 -15.27 0.91 1.32
N ALA A 86 -15.85 1.91 1.98
CA ALA A 86 -16.59 2.97 1.29
C ALA A 86 -15.68 3.83 0.39
N VAL A 87 -14.47 4.18 0.87
CA VAL A 87 -13.49 4.95 0.08
C VAL A 87 -12.94 4.13 -1.08
N SER A 88 -12.57 2.87 -0.85
CA SER A 88 -12.06 1.97 -1.90
C SER A 88 -13.11 1.70 -2.99
N ALA A 89 -14.40 1.61 -2.64
CA ALA A 89 -15.47 1.45 -3.62
C ALA A 89 -15.56 2.66 -4.58
N ASN A 90 -15.36 3.88 -4.07
CA ASN A 90 -15.37 5.09 -4.88
C ASN A 90 -14.07 5.25 -5.69
N ALA A 91 -12.92 4.87 -5.12
CA ALA A 91 -11.62 4.93 -5.81
C ALA A 91 -11.50 3.92 -6.97
N ALA A 92 -12.26 2.83 -6.96
CA ALA A 92 -12.32 1.85 -8.05
C ALA A 92 -13.15 2.31 -9.26
N GLN A 93 -13.90 3.43 -9.14
CA GLN A 93 -14.77 3.97 -10.20
C GLN A 93 -14.06 4.97 -11.13
N HIS A 94 -12.78 5.25 -10.89
CA HIS A 94 -11.93 6.16 -11.68
C HIS A 94 -10.57 5.50 -12.01
#